data_AF-A0A9D4CUJ9-F1
#
_entry.id   AF-A0A9D4CUJ9-F1
#
_cell.length_a   1.000
_cell.length_b   1.000
_cell.length_c   1.000
_cell.angle_alpha   90.00
_cell.angle_beta   90.00
_cell.angle_gamma   90.00
#
_symmetry.space_group_name_H-M   'P 1'
#
loop_
_entity.id
_entity.type
_entity.pdbx_description
1 polymer ?
#
loop_
_entity_poly.entity_id
_entity_poly.type
_entity_poly.pdbx_seq_one_letter_code
_entity_poly.pdbx_strand_id
1 'polypeptide(L)'
;MVSNQYVDPNKVIVIQEKTQFNLRTNTDRTNCSITGICEIAYGNLVISDFSNLCVKLLDQAYTVIDQVNLPTRPWSMCNISSDEVAVTICDHKSLNEMHFLRMDTGKLNTIKHKQLNHRCYEITHHKGYMCVTSGTALLQYTTDGRLLKKLYEDESSNLADK
;
A
#
# COMPACT_ATOMS: atom_id res chain seq x y z
N MET A 1 16.97 -23.90 -8.10
CA MET A 1 15.70 -24.41 -8.66
C MET A 1 14.61 -24.07 -7.66
N VAL A 2 13.76 -23.08 -7.95
CA VAL A 2 12.60 -22.78 -7.09
C VAL A 2 11.45 -23.60 -7.64
N SER A 3 10.97 -24.58 -6.87
CA SER A 3 9.80 -25.36 -7.22
C SER A 3 8.59 -24.43 -7.24
N ASN A 4 7.99 -24.23 -8.41
CA ASN A 4 6.64 -23.69 -8.51
C ASN A 4 5.70 -24.67 -7.79
N GLN A 5 5.33 -24.37 -6.55
CA GLN A 5 4.30 -25.12 -5.86
C GLN A 5 2.97 -24.77 -6.52
N TYR A 6 2.46 -25.72 -7.31
CA TYR A 6 1.09 -25.70 -7.79
C TYR A 6 0.17 -25.81 -6.56
N VAL A 7 -0.49 -24.70 -6.22
CA VAL A 7 -1.55 -24.72 -5.20
C VAL A 7 -2.79 -25.28 -5.89
N ASP A 8 -3.24 -26.46 -5.45
CA ASP A 8 -4.49 -27.05 -5.92
C ASP A 8 -5.63 -26.04 -5.69
N PRO A 9 -6.31 -25.55 -6.74
CA PRO A 9 -7.39 -24.58 -6.61
C PRO A 9 -8.60 -25.13 -5.83
N ASN A 10 -8.69 -26.45 -5.65
CA ASN A 10 -9.77 -27.10 -4.88
C ASN A 10 -9.38 -27.37 -3.43
N LYS A 11 -8.18 -26.97 -3.00
CA LYS A 11 -7.74 -27.14 -1.61
C LYS A 11 -8.62 -26.31 -0.69
N VAL A 12 -9.45 -26.97 0.11
CA VAL A 12 -10.21 -26.33 1.18
C VAL A 12 -9.23 -25.88 2.26
N ILE A 13 -9.13 -24.57 2.45
CA ILE A 13 -8.35 -23.97 3.55
C ILE A 13 -9.29 -23.80 4.74
N VAL A 14 -9.04 -24.55 5.80
CA VAL A 14 -9.77 -24.41 7.07
C VAL A 14 -8.99 -23.45 7.97
N ILE A 15 -9.64 -22.37 8.40
CA ILE A 15 -9.07 -21.45 9.40
C ILE A 15 -9.01 -22.19 10.73
N GLN A 16 -7.81 -22.42 11.24
CA GLN A 16 -7.61 -23.11 12.53
C GLN A 16 -7.78 -22.17 13.72
N GLU A 17 -7.32 -20.92 13.60
CA GLU A 17 -7.36 -19.93 14.66
C GLU A 17 -7.66 -18.55 14.09
N LYS A 18 -8.41 -17.76 14.85
CA LYS A 18 -8.70 -16.36 14.54
C LYS A 18 -8.45 -15.50 15.78
N THR A 19 -7.47 -14.62 15.68
CA THR A 19 -7.13 -13.64 16.71
C THR A 19 -7.50 -12.24 16.23
N GLN A 20 -7.89 -11.37 17.16
CA GLN A 20 -8.26 -9.99 16.87
C GLN A 20 -7.41 -9.04 17.69
N PHE A 21 -6.90 -8.00 17.04
CA PHE A 21 -6.08 -6.97 17.66
C PHE A 21 -6.78 -5.62 17.53
N ASN A 22 -6.74 -4.83 18.61
CA ASN A 22 -7.29 -3.48 18.58
C ASN A 22 -6.25 -2.52 18.01
N LEU A 23 -6.57 -1.94 16.85
CA LEU A 23 -5.70 -1.00 16.13
C LEU A 23 -6.07 0.46 16.37
N ARG A 24 -7.03 0.70 17.27
CA ARG A 24 -7.53 2.04 17.57
C ARG A 24 -6.56 2.80 18.46
N THR A 25 -6.25 4.04 18.11
CA THR A 25 -5.50 4.98 18.94
C THR A 25 -6.42 6.06 19.52
N ASN A 26 -5.92 6.81 20.49
CA ASN A 26 -6.64 7.96 21.07
C ASN A 26 -6.80 9.13 20.08
N THR A 27 -6.08 9.14 18.97
CA THR A 27 -6.18 10.16 17.93
C THR A 27 -7.17 9.82 16.82
N ASP A 28 -7.65 8.58 16.77
CA ASP A 28 -8.61 8.13 15.77
C ASP A 28 -9.97 8.81 15.94
N ARG A 29 -10.44 9.41 14.84
CA ARG A 29 -11.72 10.12 14.79
C ARG A 29 -12.86 9.19 14.40
N THR A 30 -12.55 8.07 13.77
CA THR A 30 -13.51 7.13 13.20
C THR A 30 -13.07 5.68 13.43
N ASN A 31 -13.92 4.72 13.06
CA ASN A 31 -13.53 3.31 13.08
C ASN A 31 -12.43 3.06 12.04
N CYS A 32 -11.45 2.24 12.41
CA CYS A 32 -10.36 1.86 11.52
C CYS A 32 -10.90 1.16 10.26
N SER A 33 -10.39 1.56 9.11
CA SER A 33 -10.65 0.90 7.82
C SER A 33 -9.32 0.56 7.18
N ILE A 34 -8.84 -0.67 7.41
CA ILE A 34 -7.52 -1.08 6.94
C ILE A 34 -7.59 -1.47 5.47
N THR A 35 -6.77 -0.82 4.64
CA THR A 35 -6.79 -1.01 3.17
C THR A 35 -5.50 -1.60 2.61
N GLY A 36 -4.42 -1.54 3.38
CA GLY A 36 -3.10 -2.03 2.99
C GLY A 36 -2.30 -2.44 4.22
N ILE A 37 -1.45 -3.44 4.04
CA ILE A 37 -0.59 -4.00 5.07
C ILE A 37 0.71 -4.49 4.44
N CYS A 38 1.83 -4.21 5.08
CA CYS A 38 3.09 -4.86 4.73
C CYS A 38 4.02 -4.99 5.94
N GLU A 39 4.91 -5.97 5.88
CA GLU A 39 6.01 -6.10 6.82
C GLU A 39 7.08 -5.04 6.53
N ILE A 40 7.62 -4.46 7.59
CA ILE A 40 8.74 -3.54 7.57
C ILE A 40 9.73 -3.98 8.66
N ALA A 41 11.00 -3.63 8.49
CA ALA A 41 12.14 -3.88 9.37
C ALA A 41 11.86 -4.55 10.73
N TYR A 42 12.61 -5.60 11.05
CA TYR A 42 12.54 -6.32 12.32
C TYR A 42 11.18 -6.99 12.61
N GLY A 43 10.41 -7.35 11.58
CA GLY A 43 9.11 -8.02 11.75
C GLY A 43 8.00 -7.10 12.23
N ASN A 44 8.22 -5.78 12.18
CA ASN A 44 7.17 -4.79 12.38
C ASN A 44 6.18 -4.82 11.20
N LEU A 45 4.98 -4.30 11.41
CA LEU A 45 4.00 -4.14 10.34
C LEU A 45 3.65 -2.68 10.17
N VAL A 46 3.40 -2.26 8.95
CA VAL A 46 2.72 -1.00 8.67
C VAL A 46 1.39 -1.26 8.00
N ILE A 47 0.39 -0.47 8.39
CA ILE A 47 -0.97 -0.59 7.88
C ILE A 47 -1.51 0.79 7.50
N SER A 48 -2.29 0.87 6.42
CA SER A 48 -3.02 2.10 6.08
C SER A 48 -4.40 2.07 6.71
N ASP A 49 -4.74 3.13 7.43
CA ASP A 49 -6.08 3.36 7.96
C ASP A 49 -6.77 4.45 7.12
N PHE A 50 -7.58 3.99 6.17
CA PHE A 50 -8.27 4.82 5.19
C PHE A 50 -9.18 5.87 5.84
N SER A 51 -9.92 5.47 6.88
CA SER A 51 -10.91 6.35 7.53
C SER A 51 -10.24 7.39 8.42
N ASN A 52 -9.12 7.04 9.05
CA ASN A 52 -8.37 7.94 9.93
C ASN A 52 -7.22 8.69 9.22
N LEU A 53 -7.08 8.54 7.91
CA LEU A 53 -6.12 9.27 7.07
C LEU A 53 -4.67 9.11 7.57
N CYS A 54 -4.27 7.91 7.96
CA CYS A 54 -2.93 7.68 8.50
C CYS A 54 -2.36 6.33 8.10
N VAL A 55 -1.05 6.18 8.31
CA VAL A 55 -0.35 4.90 8.33
C VAL A 55 0.10 4.63 9.75
N LYS A 56 -0.22 3.45 10.27
CA LYS A 56 0.13 3.02 11.62
C LYS A 56 1.28 2.02 11.55
N LEU A 57 2.22 2.16 12.47
CA LEU A 57 3.32 1.21 12.70
C LEU A 57 2.95 0.31 13.88
N LEU A 58 3.07 -0.99 13.69
CA LEU A 58 2.78 -2.02 14.68
C LEU A 58 4.07 -2.75 15.05
N ASP A 59 4.18 -3.13 16.32
CA ASP A 59 5.18 -4.07 16.79
C ASP A 59 4.82 -5.53 16.47
N GLN A 60 5.71 -6.46 16.85
CA GLN A 60 5.52 -7.91 16.68
C GLN A 60 4.36 -8.47 17.50
N ALA A 61 3.89 -7.73 18.51
CA ALA A 61 2.70 -8.05 19.29
C ALA A 61 1.43 -7.41 18.69
N TYR A 62 1.53 -6.84 17.48
CA TYR A 62 0.46 -6.15 16.76
C TYR A 62 -0.10 -4.92 17.51
N THR A 63 0.70 -4.34 18.39
CA THR A 63 0.38 -3.10 19.11
C THR A 63 0.80 -1.91 18.27
N VAL A 64 -0.07 -0.91 18.14
CA VAL A 64 0.27 0.35 17.44
C VAL A 64 1.28 1.13 18.28
N ILE A 65 2.49 1.33 17.74
CA ILE A 65 3.59 2.03 18.41
C ILE A 65 3.88 3.42 17.84
N ASP A 66 3.46 3.69 16.60
CA ASP A 66 3.58 5.01 15.98
C ASP A 66 2.56 5.19 14.85
N GLN A 67 2.36 6.43 14.39
CA GLN A 67 1.53 6.73 13.23
C GLN A 67 1.96 8.01 12.50
N VAL A 68 1.78 8.00 11.18
CA VAL A 68 1.98 9.17 10.31
C VAL A 68 0.65 9.58 9.70
N ASN A 69 0.27 10.84 9.89
CA ASN A 69 -0.92 11.40 9.25
C ASN A 69 -0.63 11.73 7.78
N LEU A 70 -1.61 11.46 6.93
CA LEU A 70 -1.57 11.69 5.50
C LEU A 70 -2.54 12.82 5.11
N PRO A 71 -2.31 13.50 3.98
CA PRO A 71 -3.20 14.59 3.55
C PRO A 71 -4.59 14.11 3.14
N THR A 72 -4.73 12.85 2.73
CA THR A 72 -6.00 12.21 2.37
C THR A 72 -5.87 10.69 2.48
N ARG A 73 -6.87 9.98 1.97
CA ARG A 73 -7.11 8.56 2.15
C ARG A 73 -6.01 7.70 1.51
N PRO A 74 -5.27 6.90 2.29
CA PRO A 74 -4.37 5.89 1.75
C PRO A 74 -5.15 4.71 1.17
N TRP A 75 -4.73 4.22 0.01
CA TRP A 75 -5.34 3.07 -0.67
C TRP A 75 -4.58 1.79 -0.38
N SER A 76 -3.36 1.68 -0.89
CA SER A 76 -2.56 0.46 -0.78
C SER A 76 -1.12 0.81 -0.47
N MET A 77 -0.34 -0.20 -0.12
CA MET A 77 1.08 -0.03 0.15
C MET A 77 1.88 -1.26 -0.20
N CYS A 78 3.18 -1.07 -0.43
CA CYS A 78 4.12 -2.16 -0.56
C CYS A 78 5.47 -1.81 0.05
N ASN A 79 6.14 -2.86 0.55
CA ASN A 79 7.54 -2.80 0.94
C ASN A 79 8.44 -2.60 -0.29
N ILE A 80 9.34 -1.60 -0.24
CA ILE A 80 10.28 -1.29 -1.33
C ILE A 80 11.74 -1.50 -0.92
N SER A 81 12.03 -1.47 0.38
CA SER A 81 13.32 -1.85 0.99
C SER A 81 13.06 -2.45 2.38
N SER A 82 14.12 -2.86 3.09
CA SER A 82 13.99 -3.38 4.46
C SER A 82 13.26 -2.43 5.42
N ASP A 83 13.38 -1.12 5.21
CA ASP A 83 12.94 -0.07 6.13
C ASP A 83 12.01 0.96 5.47
N GLU A 84 11.67 0.80 4.18
CA GLU A 84 10.83 1.73 3.43
C GLU A 84 9.61 1.08 2.80
N VAL A 85 8.54 1.85 2.75
CA VAL A 85 7.29 1.50 2.09
C VAL A 85 6.82 2.63 1.20
N ALA A 86 6.19 2.26 0.08
CA ALA A 86 5.47 3.18 -0.77
C ALA A 86 3.97 3.02 -0.54
N VAL A 87 3.26 4.13 -0.46
CA VAL A 87 1.82 4.21 -0.15
C VAL A 87 1.13 5.01 -1.23
N THR A 88 0.06 4.48 -1.82
CA THR A 88 -0.79 5.20 -2.77
C THR A 88 -1.83 6.02 -2.04
N ILE A 89 -2.03 7.25 -2.49
CA ILE A 89 -2.94 8.21 -1.89
C ILE A 89 -3.77 8.85 -3.00
N CYS A 90 -5.10 8.72 -2.90
CA CYS A 90 -6.01 9.20 -3.93
C CYS A 90 -7.33 9.69 -3.32
N ASP A 91 -7.73 10.93 -3.64
CA ASP A 91 -9.00 11.52 -3.19
C ASP A 91 -10.11 11.52 -4.25
N HIS A 92 -9.86 10.88 -5.40
CA HIS A 92 -10.72 10.86 -6.61
C HIS A 92 -10.99 12.22 -7.26
N LYS A 93 -10.49 13.33 -6.71
CA LYS A 93 -10.74 14.70 -7.18
C LYS A 93 -9.50 15.28 -7.83
N SER A 94 -8.45 15.50 -7.06
CA SER A 94 -7.27 16.26 -7.48
C SER A 94 -5.96 15.70 -6.96
N LEU A 95 -5.99 15.01 -5.83
CA LEU A 95 -4.77 14.49 -5.22
C LEU A 95 -4.59 13.03 -5.61
N ASN A 96 -3.52 12.77 -6.37
CA ASN A 96 -3.07 11.45 -6.74
C ASN A 96 -1.57 11.41 -6.48
N GLU A 97 -1.16 10.82 -5.37
CA GLU A 97 0.21 10.86 -4.90
C GLU A 97 0.68 9.48 -4.47
N MET A 98 2.00 9.30 -4.53
CA MET A 98 2.69 8.21 -3.89
C MET A 98 3.55 8.79 -2.77
N HIS A 99 3.35 8.33 -1.54
CA HIS A 99 4.15 8.72 -0.38
C HIS A 99 5.12 7.60 -0.05
N PHE A 100 6.34 7.97 0.28
CA PHE A 100 7.40 7.07 0.70
C PHE A 100 7.64 7.29 2.17
N LEU A 101 7.47 6.23 2.96
CA LEU A 101 7.66 6.26 4.40
C LEU A 101 8.85 5.39 4.76
N ARG A 102 9.64 5.83 5.74
CA ARG A 102 10.76 5.06 6.30
C ARG A 102 10.55 4.83 7.79
N MET A 103 10.89 3.64 8.27
CA MET A 103 10.98 3.37 9.70
C MET A 103 12.39 3.58 10.22
N ASP A 104 12.55 4.57 11.10
CA ASP A 104 13.80 4.87 11.79
C ASP A 104 13.60 4.68 13.30
N THR A 105 14.25 3.66 13.87
CA THR A 105 14.29 3.44 15.33
C THR A 105 12.89 3.31 15.98
N GLY A 106 11.97 2.60 15.32
CA GLY A 106 10.59 2.41 15.80
C GLY A 106 9.66 3.60 15.55
N LYS A 107 10.08 4.57 14.74
CA LYS A 107 9.23 5.67 14.28
C LYS A 107 9.07 5.63 12.77
N LEU A 108 7.89 5.99 12.29
CA LEU A 108 7.58 6.08 10.87
C LEU A 108 7.64 7.54 10.43
N ASN A 109 8.32 7.83 9.33
CA ASN A 109 8.48 9.19 8.81
C ASN A 109 8.21 9.23 7.31
N THR A 110 7.50 10.27 6.83
CA THR A 110 7.43 10.55 5.39
C THR A 110 8.74 11.14 4.91
N ILE A 111 9.42 10.43 4.01
CA ILE A 111 10.72 10.86 3.46
C ILE A 111 10.58 11.52 2.08
N LYS A 112 9.53 11.19 1.33
CA LYS A 112 9.28 11.73 -0.01
C LYS A 112 7.81 11.58 -0.38
N HIS A 113 7.32 12.48 -1.22
CA HIS A 113 6.07 12.26 -1.96
C HIS A 113 6.29 12.51 -3.45
N LYS A 114 5.42 11.93 -4.28
CA LYS A 114 5.43 12.07 -5.72
C LYS A 114 4.01 12.28 -6.22
N GLN A 115 3.76 13.45 -6.83
CA GLN A 115 2.54 13.68 -7.58
C GLN A 115 2.50 12.78 -8.82
N LEU A 116 1.35 12.15 -9.02
CA LEU A 116 0.99 11.34 -10.17
C LEU A 116 -0.04 12.08 -11.02
N ASN A 117 0.00 11.85 -12.33
CA ASN A 117 -0.94 12.41 -13.31
C ASN A 117 -2.11 11.48 -13.61
N HIS A 118 -2.28 10.42 -12.83
CA HIS A 118 -3.35 9.45 -12.94
C HIS A 118 -3.78 9.00 -11.54
N ARG A 119 -4.99 8.44 -11.42
CA ARG A 119 -5.44 7.81 -10.18
C ARG A 119 -4.54 6.64 -9.82
N CYS A 120 -4.24 6.47 -8.54
CA CYS A 120 -3.47 5.35 -8.03
C CYS A 120 -4.29 4.59 -6.97
N TYR A 121 -4.33 3.27 -7.11
CA TYR A 121 -5.11 2.41 -6.21
C TYR A 121 -4.19 1.37 -5.58
N GLU A 122 -3.93 0.27 -6.28
CA GLU A 122 -3.05 -0.79 -5.79
C GLU A 122 -1.61 -0.51 -6.16
N ILE A 123 -0.70 -0.97 -5.29
CA ILE A 123 0.73 -0.92 -5.53
C ILE A 123 1.39 -2.23 -5.08
N THR A 124 2.32 -2.72 -5.89
CA THR A 124 3.14 -3.87 -5.52
C THR A 124 4.57 -3.67 -5.97
N HIS A 125 5.52 -4.28 -5.29
CA HIS A 125 6.94 -4.24 -5.64
C HIS A 125 7.36 -5.60 -6.21
N HIS A 126 7.98 -5.59 -7.39
CA HIS A 126 8.47 -6.79 -8.06
C HIS A 126 9.78 -6.51 -8.78
N LYS A 127 10.83 -7.27 -8.44
CA LYS A 127 12.14 -7.24 -9.11
C LYS A 127 12.73 -5.83 -9.28
N GLY A 128 12.66 -5.00 -8.24
CA GLY A 128 13.24 -3.65 -8.23
C GLY A 128 12.36 -2.55 -8.84
N TYR A 129 11.10 -2.87 -9.16
CA TYR A 129 10.14 -1.90 -9.71
C TYR A 129 8.81 -1.99 -8.98
N MET A 130 8.13 -0.86 -8.87
CA MET A 130 6.75 -0.82 -8.40
C MET A 130 5.80 -0.92 -9.58
N CYS A 131 4.72 -1.66 -9.42
CA CYS A 131 3.59 -1.69 -10.33
C CYS A 131 2.41 -1.03 -9.62
N VAL A 132 1.84 0.00 -10.22
CA VAL A 132 0.72 0.79 -9.68
C VAL A 132 -0.46 0.65 -10.63
N THR A 133 -1.64 0.35 -10.08
CA THR A 133 -2.88 0.34 -10.86
C THR A 133 -3.54 1.72 -10.86
N SER A 134 -4.14 2.05 -12.00
CA SER A 134 -5.12 3.13 -12.14
C SER A 134 -6.51 2.52 -12.39
N GLY A 135 -7.49 3.36 -12.74
CA GLY A 135 -8.82 2.86 -13.12
C GLY A 135 -8.84 2.09 -14.43
N THR A 136 -7.86 2.31 -15.31
CA THR A 136 -7.81 1.71 -16.66
C THR A 136 -6.43 1.17 -17.05
N ALA A 137 -5.39 1.37 -16.23
CA ALA A 137 -4.03 1.05 -16.63
C ALA A 137 -3.22 0.41 -15.51
N LEU A 138 -2.22 -0.37 -15.91
CA LEU A 138 -1.15 -0.85 -15.05
C LEU A 138 0.14 -0.12 -15.44
N LEU A 139 0.74 0.59 -14.49
CA LEU A 139 1.92 1.42 -14.73
C LEU A 139 3.10 0.91 -13.91
N GLN A 140 4.28 0.92 -14.50
CA GLN A 140 5.52 0.52 -13.85
C GLN A 140 6.34 1.75 -13.47
N TYR A 141 6.83 1.78 -12.24
CA TYR A 141 7.61 2.84 -11.63
C TYR A 141 8.94 2.27 -11.10
N THR A 142 9.98 3.10 -11.08
CA THR A 142 11.16 2.86 -10.23
C THR A 142 10.79 3.04 -8.76
N THR A 143 11.56 2.43 -7.85
CA THR A 143 11.35 2.56 -6.39
C THR A 143 11.48 3.98 -5.85
N ASP A 144 12.08 4.92 -6.60
CA ASP A 144 12.08 6.35 -6.27
C ASP A 144 10.91 7.14 -6.88
N GLY A 145 9.95 6.47 -7.54
CA GLY A 145 8.70 7.06 -8.02
C GLY A 145 8.77 7.68 -9.42
N ARG A 146 9.76 7.32 -10.25
CA ARG A 146 9.78 7.72 -11.67
C ARG A 146 8.99 6.71 -12.52
N LEU A 147 8.03 7.20 -13.30
CA LEU A 147 7.30 6.38 -14.26
C LEU A 147 8.27 5.84 -15.32
N LEU A 148 8.27 4.52 -15.50
CA LEU A 148 9.08 3.83 -16.51
C LEU A 148 8.27 3.56 -17.78
N LYS A 149 7.11 2.93 -17.62
CA LYS A 149 6.23 2.58 -18.75
C LYS A 149 4.84 2.21 -18.27
N LYS A 150 3.90 2.26 -19.21
CA LYS A 150 2.57 1.67 -19.07
C LYS A 150 2.67 0.20 -19.52
N LEU A 151 2.33 -0.74 -18.64
CA LEU A 151 2.35 -2.18 -18.92
C LEU A 151 1.07 -2.62 -19.64
N TYR A 152 -0.05 -2.00 -19.29
CA TYR A 152 -1.36 -2.28 -19.85
C TYR A 152 -2.24 -1.02 -19.78
N GLU A 153 -3.12 -0.84 -20.75
CA GLU A 153 -4.20 0.13 -20.73
C GLU A 153 -5.44 -0.49 -21.37
N ASP A 154 -6.56 -0.38 -20.67
CA ASP A 154 -7.87 -0.61 -21.24
C ASP A 154 -8.30 0.64 -22.01
N GLU A 155 -8.32 0.51 -23.34
CA GLU A 155 -8.77 1.55 -24.26
C GLU A 155 -10.23 1.36 -24.68
N SER A 156 -10.97 0.41 -24.09
CA SER A 156 -12.36 0.12 -24.47
C SER A 156 -13.28 1.34 -24.31
N SER A 157 -12.98 2.24 -23.37
CA SER A 157 -13.68 3.52 -23.21
C SER A 157 -13.43 4.52 -24.33
N ASN A 158 -12.36 4.40 -25.12
CA ASN A 158 -12.06 5.26 -26.27
C ASN A 158 -12.76 4.82 -27.56
N LEU A 159 -13.37 3.63 -27.58
CA LEU A 159 -14.09 3.08 -28.73
C LEU A 159 -15.57 3.49 -28.77
N ALA A 160 -16.08 4.13 -27.71
CA ALA A 160 -17.46 4.63 -27.66
C ALA A 160 -17.67 5.96 -28.41
N ASP A 161 -16.58 6.60 -28.87
CA ASP A 161 -16.58 7.91 -29.55
C ASP A 161 -16.13 7.83 -31.03
N LYS A 162 -16.19 6.66 -31.67
CA LYS A 162 -15.89 6.48 -33.11
C LYS A 162 -17.04 5.85 -33.89
#